data_AF-A0AAD2GU50-F1
#
_entry.id   AF-A0AAD2GU50-F1
#
_cell.length_a   1.000
_cell.length_b   1.000
_cell.length_c   1.000
_cell.angle_alpha   90.00
_cell.angle_beta   90.00
_cell.angle_gamma   90.00
#
_symmetry.space_group_name_H-M   'P 1'
#
loop_
_entity.id
_entity.type
_entity.pdbx_description
1 polymer ?
#
loop_
_entity_poly.entity_id
_entity_poly.type
_entity_poly.pdbx_seq_one_letter_code
_entity_poly.pdbx_strand_id
1 'polypeptide(L)'
;MSSLCGLVWPTGSGRHLRQLIVPPVRVGADEPGSGQLMFLRRRVNSIFRRELKREKAWARIHLVPLLAAEGDRAAYHQAQASAAFEAEIMKDVKGWVPGKSVYNNPQYKTPDI
;
A
#
# COMPACT_ATOMS: atom_id res chain seq x y z
N MET A 1 32.49 -31.00 45.94
CA MET A 1 31.48 -29.91 46.03
C MET A 1 31.98 -28.78 45.16
N SER A 2 31.09 -28.17 44.37
CA SER A 2 31.31 -27.05 43.42
C SER A 2 31.56 -27.43 41.95
N SER A 3 30.51 -27.34 41.14
CA SER A 3 30.53 -27.06 39.69
C SER A 3 29.23 -26.29 39.40
N LEU A 4 29.29 -24.96 39.35
CA LEU A 4 29.31 -24.15 38.12
C LEU A 4 28.09 -24.37 37.19
N CYS A 5 27.22 -23.35 37.20
CA CYS A 5 26.64 -22.68 36.03
C CYS A 5 25.88 -23.52 34.98
N GLY A 6 24.55 -23.33 34.95
CA GLY A 6 23.68 -23.74 33.85
C GLY A 6 22.31 -23.07 33.95
N LEU A 7 22.16 -21.93 33.28
CA LEU A 7 20.88 -21.28 33.00
C LEU A 7 20.01 -22.17 32.10
N VAL A 8 18.70 -22.24 32.40
CA VAL A 8 17.58 -21.92 31.49
C VAL A 8 16.26 -22.27 32.21
N TRP A 9 15.46 -21.24 32.51
CA TRP A 9 14.08 -21.38 32.95
C TRP A 9 13.16 -21.64 31.74
N PRO A 10 12.17 -22.55 31.81
CA PRO A 10 11.12 -22.63 30.81
C PRO A 10 10.02 -21.64 31.20
N THR A 11 10.06 -20.41 30.68
CA THR A 11 8.94 -19.48 30.80
C THR A 11 7.83 -19.89 29.83
N GLY A 12 6.85 -20.62 30.36
CA GLY A 12 5.56 -20.77 29.72
C GLY A 12 4.90 -19.40 29.54
N SER A 13 4.57 -19.05 28.30
CA SER A 13 3.62 -17.98 28.00
C SER A 13 2.70 -18.47 26.89
N GLY A 14 1.41 -18.25 27.13
CA GLY A 14 0.31 -18.92 26.45
C GLY A 14 0.26 -18.65 24.96
N ARG A 15 0.26 -19.74 24.18
CA ARG A 15 -0.31 -19.76 22.84
C ARG A 15 -1.77 -20.22 22.90
N HIS A 16 -2.58 -19.44 23.62
CA HIS A 16 -4.01 -19.41 23.38
C HIS A 16 -4.27 -18.27 22.42
N LEU A 17 -4.64 -18.60 21.19
CA LEU A 17 -5.78 -18.06 20.45
C LEU A 17 -5.58 -18.22 18.94
N ARG A 18 -6.53 -18.95 18.34
CA ARG A 18 -6.97 -18.88 16.94
C ARG A 18 -5.97 -19.28 15.86
N GLN A 19 -5.90 -20.59 15.58
CA GLN A 19 -5.85 -21.08 14.21
C GLN A 19 -6.66 -22.38 14.10
N LEU A 20 -7.99 -22.30 14.19
CA LEU A 20 -8.83 -23.32 13.55
C LEU A 20 -8.91 -23.00 12.05
N ILE A 21 -7.75 -23.07 11.41
CA ILE A 21 -7.67 -23.34 9.98
C ILE A 21 -7.63 -24.87 9.94
N VAL A 22 -8.74 -25.44 9.48
CA VAL A 22 -9.02 -26.86 9.25
C VAL A 22 -7.76 -27.74 9.28
N PRO A 23 -7.69 -28.80 10.10
CA PRO A 23 -6.51 -29.66 10.12
C PRO A 23 -6.20 -30.12 8.69
N PRO A 24 -4.92 -30.17 8.27
CA PRO A 24 -4.58 -30.74 6.99
C PRO A 24 -4.93 -32.23 7.07
N VAL A 25 -6.06 -32.62 6.49
CA VAL A 25 -6.22 -34.02 6.09
C VAL A 25 -5.08 -34.26 5.12
N ARG A 26 -4.06 -35.00 5.57
CA ARG A 26 -3.00 -35.51 4.69
C ARG A 26 -3.66 -36.54 3.78
N VAL A 27 -4.34 -36.07 2.74
CA VAL A 27 -4.75 -36.94 1.65
C VAL A 27 -3.43 -37.34 0.97
N GLY A 28 -3.05 -38.61 1.10
CA GLY A 28 -1.89 -39.15 0.39
C GLY A 28 -2.00 -38.84 -1.10
N ALA A 29 -0.87 -38.55 -1.75
CA ALA A 29 -0.83 -38.16 -3.16
C ALA A 29 -1.36 -39.24 -4.13
N ASP A 30 -1.66 -40.43 -3.60
CA ASP A 30 -1.82 -41.67 -4.36
C ASP A 30 -3.29 -42.15 -4.44
N GLU A 31 -4.25 -41.40 -3.86
CA GLU A 31 -5.68 -41.73 -3.90
C GLU A 31 -6.32 -41.38 -5.26
N PRO A 32 -7.00 -42.31 -5.95
CA PRO A 32 -7.69 -42.03 -7.21
C PRO A 32 -8.82 -41.02 -6.99
N GLY A 33 -8.62 -39.78 -7.44
CA GLY A 33 -9.56 -38.66 -7.27
C GLY A 33 -9.00 -37.47 -6.47
N SER A 34 -7.86 -37.64 -5.79
CA SER A 34 -7.16 -36.58 -5.04
C SER A 34 -6.80 -35.37 -5.91
N GLY A 35 -6.32 -35.61 -7.14
CA GLY A 35 -6.00 -34.56 -8.12
C GLY A 35 -7.22 -33.75 -8.57
N GLN A 36 -8.40 -34.39 -8.69
CA GLN A 36 -9.63 -33.72 -9.11
C GLN A 36 -10.16 -32.79 -8.00
N LEU A 37 -10.14 -33.24 -6.75
CA LEU A 37 -10.49 -32.43 -5.58
C LEU A 37 -9.51 -31.26 -5.38
N MET A 38 -8.21 -31.50 -5.54
CA MET A 38 -7.19 -30.46 -5.50
C MET A 38 -7.42 -29.38 -6.58
N PHE A 39 -7.80 -29.79 -7.79
CA PHE A 39 -8.12 -28.87 -8.89
C PHE A 39 -9.37 -28.02 -8.60
N LEU A 40 -10.45 -28.64 -8.12
CA LEU A 40 -11.68 -27.94 -7.76
C LEU A 40 -11.43 -26.93 -6.61
N ARG A 41 -10.68 -27.33 -5.58
CA ARG A 41 -10.30 -26.43 -4.48
C ARG A 41 -9.48 -25.24 -4.99
N ARG A 42 -8.51 -25.47 -5.88
CA ARG A 42 -7.72 -24.41 -6.50
C ARG A 42 -8.60 -23.47 -7.33
N ARG A 43 -9.54 -24.01 -8.10
CA ARG A 43 -10.49 -23.22 -8.91
C ARG A 43 -11.36 -22.32 -8.04
N VAL A 44 -11.94 -22.88 -6.98
CA VAL A 44 -12.76 -22.15 -6.00
C VAL A 44 -11.94 -21.03 -5.34
N ASN A 45 -10.72 -21.33 -4.88
CA ASN A 45 -9.80 -20.32 -4.33
C ASN A 45 -9.46 -19.21 -5.34
N SER A 46 -9.33 -19.53 -6.63
CA SER A 46 -9.05 -18.55 -7.68
C SER A 46 -10.21 -17.58 -7.86
N ILE A 47 -11.46 -18.06 -7.82
CA ILE A 47 -12.67 -17.24 -7.93
C ILE A 47 -12.77 -16.30 -6.74
N PHE A 48 -12.61 -16.79 -5.52
CA PHE A 48 -12.62 -15.95 -4.32
C PHE A 48 -11.54 -14.86 -4.35
N ARG A 49 -10.33 -15.19 -4.78
CA ARG A 49 -9.24 -14.20 -4.90
C ARG A 49 -9.54 -13.13 -5.97
N ARG A 50 -10.29 -13.48 -7.02
CA ARG A 50 -10.73 -12.50 -8.03
C ARG A 50 -11.80 -11.57 -7.47
N GLU A 51 -12.74 -12.11 -6.69
CA GLU A 51 -13.78 -11.29 -6.07
C GLU A 51 -13.20 -10.35 -5.02
N LEU A 52 -12.30 -10.83 -4.15
CA LEU A 52 -11.58 -9.96 -3.19
C LEU A 52 -10.80 -8.83 -3.88
N LYS A 53 -10.20 -9.11 -5.05
CA LYS A 53 -9.54 -8.07 -5.86
C LYS A 53 -10.53 -7.07 -6.44
N ARG A 54 -11.71 -7.53 -6.83
CA ARG A 54 -12.80 -6.68 -7.32
C ARG A 54 -13.30 -5.77 -6.21
N GLU A 55 -13.61 -6.31 -5.04
CA GLU A 55 -14.01 -5.53 -3.86
C GLU A 55 -12.96 -4.48 -3.50
N LYS A 56 -11.67 -4.85 -3.49
CA LYS A 56 -10.58 -3.90 -3.24
C LYS A 56 -10.50 -2.80 -4.30
N ALA A 57 -10.66 -3.15 -5.58
CA ALA A 57 -10.67 -2.18 -6.67
C ALA A 57 -11.88 -1.23 -6.56
N TRP A 58 -13.06 -1.77 -6.24
CA TRP A 58 -14.27 -0.99 -6.03
C TRP A 58 -14.10 -0.06 -4.84
N ALA A 59 -13.62 -0.54 -3.69
CA ALA A 59 -13.32 0.30 -2.54
C ALA A 59 -12.39 1.45 -2.91
N ARG A 60 -11.34 1.19 -3.70
CA ARG A 60 -10.43 2.24 -4.19
C ARG A 60 -11.14 3.24 -5.10
N ILE A 61 -11.92 2.80 -6.08
CA ILE A 61 -12.60 3.69 -7.04
C ILE A 61 -13.48 4.71 -6.31
N HIS A 62 -14.15 4.32 -5.23
CA HIS A 62 -14.99 5.23 -4.46
C HIS A 62 -14.19 6.23 -3.61
N LEU A 63 -12.97 5.85 -3.18
CA LEU A 63 -12.11 6.72 -2.39
C LEU A 63 -11.24 7.66 -3.24
N VAL A 64 -10.90 7.26 -4.47
CA VAL A 64 -10.02 8.03 -5.37
C VAL A 64 -10.46 9.49 -5.56
N PRO A 65 -11.75 9.81 -5.80
CA PRO A 65 -12.18 11.20 -5.98
C PRO A 65 -11.89 12.09 -4.77
N LEU A 66 -12.05 11.56 -3.55
CA LEU A 66 -11.77 12.29 -2.32
C LEU A 66 -10.27 12.54 -2.17
N LEU A 67 -9.44 11.50 -2.35
CA LEU A 67 -7.98 11.61 -2.24
C LEU A 67 -7.39 12.53 -3.33
N ALA A 68 -7.93 12.48 -4.54
CA ALA A 68 -7.54 13.38 -5.62
C ALA A 68 -7.84 14.83 -5.25
N ALA A 69 -9.05 15.11 -4.74
CA ALA A 69 -9.43 16.46 -4.32
C ALA A 69 -8.56 17.00 -3.16
N GLU A 70 -8.15 16.14 -2.22
CA GLU A 70 -7.21 16.52 -1.16
C GLU A 70 -5.82 16.84 -1.73
N GLY A 71 -5.32 15.99 -2.64
CA GLY A 71 -4.06 16.20 -3.34
C GLY A 71 -4.04 17.50 -4.14
N ASP A 72 -5.10 17.78 -4.89
CA ASP A 72 -5.24 19.00 -5.70
C ASP A 72 -5.19 20.27 -4.84
N ARG A 73 -5.84 20.25 -3.66
CA ARG A 73 -5.79 21.37 -2.70
C ARG A 73 -4.38 21.57 -2.16
N ALA A 74 -3.72 20.49 -1.72
CA ALA A 74 -2.36 20.56 -1.19
C ALA A 74 -1.37 21.10 -2.24
N ALA A 75 -1.46 20.62 -3.47
CA ALA A 75 -0.62 21.08 -4.59
C ALA A 75 -0.83 22.57 -4.88
N TYR A 76 -2.08 23.05 -4.85
CA TYR A 76 -2.37 24.47 -5.01
C TYR A 76 -1.73 25.32 -3.91
N HIS A 77 -1.87 24.91 -2.64
CA HIS A 77 -1.26 25.62 -1.52
C HIS A 77 0.27 25.69 -1.63
N GLN A 78 0.90 24.59 -2.02
CA GLN A 78 2.35 24.55 -2.23
C GLN A 78 2.77 25.47 -3.39
N ALA A 79 2.06 25.44 -4.51
CA ALA A 79 2.36 26.30 -5.66
C ALA A 79 2.26 27.79 -5.31
N GLN A 80 1.23 28.18 -4.55
CA GLN A 80 1.08 29.56 -4.07
C GLN A 80 2.20 29.97 -3.11
N ALA A 81 2.56 29.09 -2.16
CA ALA A 81 3.67 29.34 -1.26
C ALA A 81 4.99 29.53 -2.03
N SER A 82 5.29 28.63 -2.98
CA SER A 82 6.49 28.71 -3.82
C SER A 82 6.54 30.00 -4.64
N ALA A 83 5.43 30.44 -5.23
CA ALA A 83 5.38 31.69 -5.98
C ALA A 83 5.60 32.93 -5.07
N ALA A 84 5.08 32.90 -3.85
CA ALA A 84 5.32 33.96 -2.86
C ALA A 84 6.79 34.01 -2.42
N PHE A 85 7.39 32.85 -2.14
CA PHE A 85 8.81 32.74 -1.82
C PHE A 85 9.69 33.19 -2.99
N GLU A 86 9.36 32.79 -4.21
CA GLU A 86 10.07 33.21 -5.43
C GLU A 86 10.04 34.74 -5.58
N ALA A 87 8.89 35.37 -5.35
CA ALA A 87 8.75 36.82 -5.43
C ALA A 87 9.61 37.54 -4.37
N GLU A 88 9.70 37.00 -3.15
CA GLU A 88 10.51 37.58 -2.08
C GLU A 88 12.01 37.45 -2.36
N ILE A 89 12.44 36.29 -2.84
CA ILE A 89 13.86 35.98 -3.11
C ILE A 89 14.35 36.70 -4.38
N MET A 90 13.54 36.76 -5.43
CA MET A 90 13.96 37.25 -6.76
C MET A 90 13.69 38.73 -6.99
N LYS A 91 13.31 39.49 -5.95
CA LYS A 91 13.00 40.93 -6.02
C LYS A 91 14.14 41.79 -6.61
N ASP A 92 15.38 41.36 -6.41
CA ASP A 92 16.57 42.12 -6.80
C ASP A 92 17.03 41.83 -8.25
N VAL A 93 16.40 40.86 -8.93
CA VAL A 93 16.78 40.44 -10.29
C VAL A 93 15.91 41.14 -11.34
N LYS A 94 16.54 41.97 -12.18
CA LYS A 94 15.84 42.73 -13.23
C LYS A 94 15.26 41.81 -14.31
N GLY A 95 13.95 41.92 -14.57
CA GLY A 95 13.25 41.21 -15.64
C GLY A 95 12.72 39.83 -15.25
N TRP A 96 12.87 39.43 -13.98
CA TRP A 96 12.25 38.21 -13.45
C TRP A 96 10.77 38.44 -13.16
N VAL A 97 9.92 37.49 -13.56
CA VAL A 97 8.48 37.52 -13.29
C VAL A 97 8.14 36.26 -12.49
N PRO A 98 7.74 36.38 -11.21
CA PRO A 98 7.46 35.23 -10.37
C PRO A 98 6.29 34.42 -10.93
N GLY A 99 6.37 33.09 -10.86
CA GLY A 99 5.33 32.18 -11.34
C GLY A 99 5.11 32.14 -12.86
N LYS A 100 6.01 32.72 -13.66
CA LYS A 100 5.92 32.64 -15.13
C LYS A 100 6.28 31.24 -15.62
N SER A 101 5.44 30.67 -16.48
CA SER A 101 5.74 29.37 -17.10
C SER A 101 6.97 29.46 -18.01
N VAL A 102 7.84 28.46 -17.93
CA VAL A 102 8.98 28.29 -18.86
C VAL A 102 8.48 28.01 -20.28
N TYR A 103 7.38 27.28 -20.38
CA TYR A 103 6.78 26.88 -21.65
C TYR A 103 5.77 27.92 -22.15
N ASN A 104 5.66 28.02 -23.48
CA ASN A 104 4.72 28.90 -24.18
C ASN A 104 3.30 28.31 -24.30
N ASN A 105 3.09 27.07 -23.86
CA ASN A 105 1.80 26.38 -23.95
C ASN A 105 0.95 26.67 -22.69
N PRO A 106 -0.33 27.05 -22.84
CA PRO A 106 -1.22 27.33 -21.70
C PRO A 106 -1.65 26.09 -20.89
N GLN A 107 -1.24 24.88 -21.27
CA GLN A 107 -1.58 23.65 -20.55
C GLN A 107 -0.90 23.57 -19.18
N TYR A 108 -1.67 23.11 -18.17
CA TYR A 108 -1.13 22.81 -16.84
C TYR A 108 -0.04 21.73 -16.91
N LYS A 109 1.00 21.92 -16.10
CA LYS A 109 2.11 20.98 -15.92
C LYS A 109 2.20 20.64 -14.44
N THR A 110 2.39 19.35 -14.17
CA THR A 110 2.73 18.89 -12.83
C THR A 110 4.10 19.46 -12.44
N PRO A 111 4.26 20.00 -11.22
CA PRO A 111 5.55 20.46 -10.75
C PRO A 111 6.52 19.28 -10.60
N ASP A 112 7.81 19.56 -10.75
CA ASP A 112 8.87 18.60 -10.46
C ASP A 112 8.94 18.35 -8.93
N ILE A 113 9.25 17.11 -8.55
CA ILE A 113 9.26 16.62 -7.16
C ILE A 113 10.57 17.01 -6.46
#